data_AF-A0A2V9F576-F1
#
_entry.id   AF-A0A2V9F576-F1
#
_cell.length_a   1.000
_cell.length_b   1.000
_cell.length_c   1.000
_cell.angle_alpha   90.00
_cell.angle_beta   90.00
_cell.angle_gamma   90.00
#
_symmetry.space_group_name_H-M   'P 1'
#
loop_
_entity.id
_entity.type
_entity.pdbx_description
1 polymer ?
#
loop_
_entity_poly.entity_id
_entity_poly.type
_entity_poly.pdbx_seq_one_letter_code
_entity_poly.pdbx_strand_id
1 'polypeptide(L)'
;MSVKPELAFDVCWEVYRGAREVLETKRGISALNWKDTGKFLWRPDYRARLNEWVADFALAGKSALDGPDWASRMVLFRLYYLGLAPYETARHFLGLSETNWVNWTEQIRHRCGKELMSRGMFPPRKYFTNGT
;
A
#
# COMPACT_ATOMS: atom_id res chain seq x y z
N MET A 1 -8.59 16.42 -16.63
CA MET A 1 -8.33 15.01 -17.02
C MET A 1 -8.56 14.14 -15.80
N SER A 2 -9.52 13.21 -15.86
CA SER A 2 -9.74 12.26 -14.76
C SER A 2 -8.59 11.26 -14.74
N VAL A 3 -7.88 11.18 -13.61
CA VAL A 3 -6.78 10.21 -13.45
C VAL A 3 -7.38 8.80 -13.34
N LYS A 4 -6.79 7.86 -14.07
CA LYS A 4 -7.17 6.44 -13.99
C LYS A 4 -6.82 5.90 -12.60
N PRO A 5 -7.74 5.24 -11.88
CA PRO A 5 -7.46 4.68 -10.56
C PRO A 5 -6.26 3.74 -10.54
N GLU A 6 -6.05 2.97 -11.60
CA GLU A 6 -4.94 2.04 -11.74
C GLU A 6 -3.60 2.78 -11.75
N LEU A 7 -3.52 3.91 -12.45
CA LEU A 7 -2.33 4.76 -12.45
C LEU A 7 -2.09 5.37 -11.08
N ALA A 8 -3.15 5.79 -10.38
CA ALA A 8 -3.03 6.31 -9.02
C ALA A 8 -2.46 5.25 -8.07
N PHE A 9 -2.93 4.01 -8.21
CA PHE A 9 -2.40 2.88 -7.46
C PHE A 9 -0.92 2.62 -7.78
N ASP A 10 -0.56 2.50 -9.06
CA ASP A 10 0.82 2.18 -9.48
C ASP A 10 1.81 3.22 -8.94
N VAL A 11 1.48 4.52 -9.04
CA VAL A 11 2.31 5.60 -8.50
C VAL A 11 2.42 5.51 -6.97
N CYS A 12 1.31 5.27 -6.26
CA CYS A 12 1.34 5.14 -4.80
C CYS A 12 2.11 3.90 -4.34
N TRP A 13 2.03 2.79 -5.09
CA TRP A 13 2.72 1.55 -4.78
C TRP A 13 4.24 1.66 -4.98
N GLU A 14 4.71 2.39 -6.00
CA GLU A 14 6.14 2.67 -6.17
C GLU A 14 6.70 3.47 -4.98
N VAL A 15 5.95 4.48 -4.51
CA VAL A 15 6.34 5.23 -3.30
C VAL A 15 6.31 4.35 -2.05
N TYR A 16 5.32 3.46 -1.93
CA TYR A 16 5.27 2.47 -0.85
C TYR A 16 6.51 1.55 -0.86
N ARG A 17 6.91 1.05 -2.03
CA ARG A 17 8.08 0.16 -2.17
C ARG A 17 9.36 0.86 -1.74
N GLY A 18 9.59 2.08 -2.23
CA GLY A 18 10.74 2.89 -1.81
C GLY A 18 10.71 3.26 -0.33
N ALA A 19 9.53 3.58 0.22
CA ALA A 19 9.36 3.85 1.65
C ALA A 19 9.72 2.63 2.49
N ARG A 20 9.23 1.45 2.11
CA ARG A 20 9.49 0.19 2.82
C ARG A 20 10.96 -0.18 2.83
N GLU A 21 11.62 -0.09 1.68
CA GLU A 21 13.07 -0.33 1.55
C GLU A 21 13.88 0.62 2.44
N VAL A 22 13.51 1.90 2.48
CA VAL A 22 14.17 2.90 3.33
C VAL A 22 13.97 2.58 4.82
N LEU A 23 12.79 2.12 5.23
CA LEU A 23 12.52 1.78 6.63
C LEU A 23 13.27 0.51 7.06
N GLU A 24 13.29 -0.51 6.22
CA GLU A 24 14.00 -1.76 6.47
C GLU A 24 15.52 -1.52 6.51
N THR A 25 16.07 -0.73 5.57
CA THR A 25 17.52 -0.50 5.45
C THR A 25 18.07 0.53 6.44
N LYS A 26 17.40 1.69 6.62
CA LYS A 26 17.99 2.83 7.35
C LYS A 26 17.66 2.87 8.83
N ARG A 27 16.60 2.19 9.27
CA ARG A 27 16.12 2.32 10.65
C ARG A 27 16.14 1.01 11.42
N GLY A 28 16.24 -0.15 10.76
CA GLY A 28 16.10 -1.45 11.44
C GLY A 28 14.73 -1.64 12.11
N ILE A 29 13.82 -0.68 11.92
CA ILE A 29 12.45 -0.71 12.42
C ILE A 29 11.69 -1.53 11.38
N SER A 30 11.49 -2.82 11.68
CA SER A 30 10.47 -3.59 10.99
C SER A 30 9.18 -2.76 11.02
N ALA A 31 8.56 -2.48 9.87
CA ALA A 31 7.40 -1.59 9.74
C ALA A 31 6.19 -1.99 10.63
N LEU A 32 6.28 -3.13 11.32
CA LEU A 32 5.28 -3.72 12.21
C LEU A 32 5.67 -3.68 13.71
N ASN A 33 6.86 -3.19 14.08
CA ASN A 33 7.32 -3.21 15.47
C ASN A 33 6.95 -1.92 16.21
N TRP A 34 5.80 -1.95 16.88
CA TRP A 34 5.25 -0.81 17.63
C TRP A 34 6.13 -0.36 18.81
N LYS A 35 7.01 -1.23 19.33
CA LYS A 35 7.83 -0.95 20.52
C LYS A 35 8.89 0.14 20.31
N ASP A 36 9.26 0.44 19.07
CA ASP A 36 10.22 1.51 18.74
C ASP A 36 9.59 2.91 18.69
N THR A 37 8.28 3.05 18.93
CA THR A 37 7.58 4.35 18.91
C THR A 37 7.65 5.13 20.23
N GLY A 38 8.33 4.61 21.26
CA GLY A 38 8.38 5.18 22.62
C GLY A 38 9.01 6.58 22.78
N LYS A 39 9.46 7.24 21.70
CA LYS A 39 10.02 8.60 21.74
C LYS A 39 9.12 9.69 21.13
N PHE A 40 7.91 9.36 20.68
CA PHE A 40 7.07 10.35 19.99
C PHE A 40 5.99 10.95 20.88
N LEU A 41 6.23 12.22 21.24
CA LEU A 41 5.28 13.16 21.84
C LEU A 41 3.92 13.13 21.13
N TRP A 42 2.86 13.41 21.90
CA TRP A 42 1.59 13.95 21.40
C TRP A 42 1.92 15.08 20.39
N ARG A 43 1.65 14.83 19.09
CA ARG A 43 2.01 15.61 17.86
C ARG A 43 2.14 17.14 18.02
N PRO A 44 3.01 17.86 17.25
CA PRO A 44 3.08 17.76 15.77
C PRO A 44 4.48 17.98 15.14
N ASP A 45 5.04 16.93 14.54
CA ASP A 45 5.92 17.13 13.37
C ASP A 45 4.99 17.22 12.15
N TYR A 46 4.93 18.40 11.53
CA TYR A 46 4.03 18.78 10.41
C TYR A 46 4.30 18.03 9.09
N ARG A 47 5.12 16.97 9.10
CA ARG A 47 5.50 16.22 7.91
C ARG A 47 5.04 14.78 8.07
N ALA A 48 4.19 14.33 7.15
CA ALA A 48 3.76 12.94 7.10
C ALA A 48 5.00 12.03 7.04
N ARG A 49 5.10 11.11 8.00
CA ARG A 49 6.28 10.23 8.11
C ARG A 49 6.14 9.07 7.13
N LEU A 50 7.26 8.57 6.60
CA LEU A 50 7.26 7.37 5.74
C LEU A 50 6.51 6.18 6.38
N ASN A 51 6.59 6.04 7.70
CA ASN A 51 5.84 5.02 8.45
C ASN A 51 4.32 5.19 8.31
N GLU A 52 3.82 6.43 8.33
CA GLU A 52 2.40 6.75 8.19
C GLU A 52 1.94 6.46 6.77
N TRP A 53 2.74 6.82 5.75
CA TRP A 53 2.45 6.46 4.36
C TRP A 53 2.30 4.95 4.17
N VAL A 54 3.21 4.16 4.74
CA VAL A 54 3.18 2.69 4.66
C VAL A 54 1.93 2.14 5.36
N ALA A 55 1.60 2.67 6.55
CA ALA A 55 0.41 2.28 7.30
C ALA A 55 -0.88 2.64 6.56
N ASP A 56 -1.00 3.87 6.07
CA ASP A 56 -2.18 4.38 5.39
C ASP A 56 -2.41 3.67 4.05
N PHE A 57 -1.35 3.32 3.33
CA PHE A 57 -1.45 2.50 2.11
C PHE A 57 -2.00 1.11 2.42
N ALA A 58 -1.50 0.47 3.49
CA ALA A 58 -2.00 -0.83 3.92
C ALA A 58 -3.46 -0.77 4.40
N LEU A 59 -3.85 0.29 5.12
CA LEU A 59 -5.22 0.53 5.57
C LEU A 59 -6.17 0.82 4.41
N ALA A 60 -5.72 1.60 3.42
CA ALA A 60 -6.49 1.88 2.21
C ALA A 60 -6.78 0.60 1.44
N GLY A 61 -5.76 -0.23 1.21
CA GLY A 61 -5.96 -1.53 0.56
C GLY A 61 -6.83 -2.49 1.36
N LYS A 62 -6.69 -2.50 2.69
CA LYS A 62 -7.56 -3.30 3.58
C LYS A 62 -9.02 -2.88 3.48
N SER A 63 -9.28 -1.58 3.52
CA SER A 63 -10.63 -1.02 3.42
C SER A 63 -11.24 -1.22 2.03
N ALA A 64 -10.43 -1.07 0.98
CA ALA A 64 -10.87 -1.24 -0.38
C ALA A 64 -11.30 -2.68 -0.66
N LEU A 65 -10.55 -3.66 -0.14
CA LEU A 65 -10.78 -5.09 -0.37
C LEU A 65 -11.55 -5.78 0.77
N ASP A 66 -12.22 -5.01 1.63
CA ASP A 66 -13.02 -5.59 2.71
C ASP A 66 -14.28 -6.27 2.16
N GLY A 67 -14.62 -7.43 2.74
CA GLY A 67 -15.78 -8.24 2.35
C GLY A 67 -15.45 -9.62 1.75
N PRO A 68 -16.42 -10.55 1.77
CA PRO A 68 -16.21 -11.96 1.41
C PRO A 68 -15.80 -12.16 -0.05
N ASP A 69 -16.37 -11.40 -0.99
CA ASP A 69 -16.08 -11.51 -2.43
C ASP A 69 -14.62 -11.13 -2.79
N TRP A 70 -13.95 -10.43 -1.88
CA TRP A 70 -12.61 -9.87 -2.09
C TRP A 70 -11.55 -10.57 -1.24
N ALA A 71 -11.92 -11.57 -0.44
CA ALA A 71 -11.00 -12.27 0.45
C ALA A 71 -9.77 -12.82 -0.27
N SER A 72 -9.94 -13.51 -1.40
CA SER A 72 -8.80 -14.05 -2.16
C SER A 72 -7.90 -12.96 -2.75
N ARG A 73 -8.49 -11.82 -3.17
CA ARG A 73 -7.76 -10.66 -3.68
C ARG A 73 -7.06 -9.89 -2.57
N MET A 74 -7.61 -9.86 -1.36
CA MET A 74 -6.95 -9.37 -0.17
C MET A 74 -5.69 -10.19 0.15
N VAL A 75 -5.74 -11.52 0.00
CA VAL A 75 -4.55 -12.37 0.17
C VAL A 75 -3.50 -12.03 -0.88
N LEU A 76 -3.87 -11.90 -2.16
CA LEU A 76 -2.96 -11.44 -3.22
C LEU A 76 -2.37 -10.06 -2.89
N PHE A 77 -3.20 -9.13 -2.42
CA PHE A 77 -2.76 -7.79 -2.05
C PHE A 77 -1.73 -7.81 -0.93
N ARG A 78 -1.95 -8.63 0.10
CA ARG A 78 -1.02 -8.78 1.22
C ARG A 78 0.29 -9.45 0.79
N LEU A 79 0.25 -10.48 -0.05
CA LEU A 79 1.44 -11.20 -0.49
C LEU A 79 2.28 -10.38 -1.46
N TYR A 80 1.66 -9.93 -2.56
CA TYR A 80 2.37 -9.33 -3.68
C TYR A 80 2.64 -7.84 -3.43
N TYR A 81 1.60 -7.04 -3.15
CA TYR A 81 1.75 -5.59 -3.06
C TYR A 81 2.34 -5.15 -1.72
N LEU A 82 1.81 -5.63 -0.59
CA LEU A 82 2.34 -5.27 0.72
C LEU A 82 3.61 -6.05 1.05
N GLY A 83 3.58 -7.37 0.84
CA GLY A 83 4.65 -8.30 1.15
C GLY A 83 5.84 -8.23 0.20
N LEU A 84 5.68 -7.61 -0.98
CA LEU A 84 6.69 -7.56 -2.04
C LEU A 84 7.19 -8.96 -2.46
N ALA A 85 6.31 -9.97 -2.36
CA ALA A 85 6.63 -11.31 -2.81
C ALA A 85 6.90 -11.31 -4.33
N PRO A 86 7.90 -12.05 -4.83
CA PRO A 86 8.12 -12.21 -6.26
C PRO A 86 6.87 -12.75 -6.96
N TYR A 87 6.67 -12.33 -8.21
CA TYR A 87 5.53 -12.73 -9.04
C TYR A 87 5.31 -14.25 -9.04
N GLU A 88 6.36 -15.02 -9.35
CA GLU A 88 6.29 -16.48 -9.42
C GLU A 88 5.86 -17.10 -8.08
N THR A 89 6.42 -16.60 -6.98
CA THR A 89 6.09 -17.09 -5.62
C THR A 89 4.64 -16.80 -5.26
N ALA A 90 4.17 -15.57 -5.49
CA ALA A 90 2.81 -15.16 -5.17
C ALA A 90 1.77 -15.90 -6.04
N ARG A 91 2.05 -16.03 -7.34
CA ARG A 91 1.17 -16.71 -8.29
C ARG A 91 1.07 -18.20 -7.99
N HIS A 92 2.21 -18.86 -7.75
CA HIS A 92 2.24 -20.28 -7.38
C HIS A 92 1.52 -20.55 -6.07
N PHE A 93 1.76 -19.72 -5.04
CA PHE A 93 1.12 -19.86 -3.74
C PHE A 93 -0.41 -19.78 -3.80
N LEU A 94 -0.95 -18.90 -4.66
CA LEU A 94 -2.39 -18.73 -4.83
C LEU A 94 -3.01 -19.69 -5.86
N GLY A 95 -2.21 -20.51 -6.54
CA GLY A 95 -2.69 -21.42 -7.58
C GLY A 95 -3.34 -20.70 -8.76
N LEU A 96 -2.87 -19.48 -9.11
CA LEU A 96 -3.50 -18.68 -10.16
C LEU A 96 -2.96 -18.98 -11.55
N SER A 97 -3.86 -19.03 -12.53
CA SER A 97 -3.51 -18.92 -13.95
C SER A 97 -3.08 -17.49 -14.30
N GLU A 98 -2.46 -17.31 -15.46
CA GLU A 98 -1.95 -16.01 -15.91
C GLU A 98 -3.06 -15.03 -16.15
N THR A 99 -4.12 -15.51 -16.79
CA THR A 99 -5.31 -14.73 -17.07
C THR A 99 -5.96 -14.27 -15.76
N ASN A 100 -6.04 -15.15 -14.75
CA ASN A 100 -6.58 -14.79 -13.45
C ASN A 100 -5.68 -13.80 -12.71
N TRP A 101 -4.36 -13.93 -12.84
CA TRP A 101 -3.42 -12.96 -12.29
C TRP A 101 -3.66 -11.55 -12.85
N VAL A 102 -3.71 -11.41 -14.17
CA VAL A 102 -3.96 -10.12 -14.84
C VAL A 102 -5.32 -9.56 -14.41
N ASN A 103 -6.37 -10.38 -14.41
CA ASN A 103 -7.71 -9.95 -14.01
C ASN A 103 -7.77 -9.48 -12.55
N TRP A 104 -7.13 -10.22 -11.63
CA TRP A 104 -7.16 -9.90 -10.21
C TRP A 104 -6.32 -8.68 -9.88
N THR A 105 -5.13 -8.56 -10.47
CA THR A 105 -4.28 -7.38 -10.29
C THR A 105 -4.96 -6.13 -10.84
N GLU A 106 -5.61 -6.18 -12.00
CA GLU A 106 -6.38 -5.05 -12.54
C GLU A 106 -7.51 -4.61 -11.58
N GLN A 107 -8.27 -5.56 -11.05
CA GLN A 107 -9.37 -5.26 -10.13
C GLN A 107 -8.88 -4.69 -8.80
N ILE A 108 -7.76 -5.20 -8.27
CA ILE A 108 -7.13 -4.66 -7.06
C ILE A 108 -6.65 -3.23 -7.32
N ARG A 109 -5.90 -3.00 -8.41
CA ARG A 109 -5.40 -1.66 -8.76
C ARG A 109 -6.53 -0.66 -8.94
N HIS A 110 -7.60 -1.06 -9.62
CA HIS A 110 -8.77 -0.20 -9.81
C HIS A 110 -9.42 0.19 -8.48
N ARG A 111 -9.70 -0.79 -7.62
CA ARG A 111 -10.46 -0.58 -6.38
C ARG A 111 -9.63 0.11 -5.30
N CYS A 112 -8.39 -0.34 -5.09
CA CYS A 112 -7.47 0.31 -4.18
C CYS A 112 -7.08 1.70 -4.69
N GLY A 113 -6.91 1.89 -6.00
CA GLY A 113 -6.64 3.18 -6.60
C GLY A 113 -7.73 4.22 -6.31
N LYS A 114 -9.01 3.82 -6.44
CA LYS A 114 -10.15 4.67 -6.05
C LYS A 114 -10.10 5.06 -4.58
N GLU A 115 -9.74 4.13 -3.70
CA GLU A 115 -9.65 4.37 -2.27
C GLU A 115 -8.45 5.27 -1.90
N LEU A 116 -7.31 5.13 -2.59
CA LEU A 116 -6.16 6.01 -2.40
C LEU A 116 -6.46 7.44 -2.84
N MET A 117 -7.24 7.60 -3.90
CA MET A 117 -7.71 8.90 -4.36
C MET A 117 -8.73 9.51 -3.40
N SER A 118 -9.67 8.72 -2.87
CA SER A 118 -10.67 9.20 -1.91
C SER A 118 -10.03 9.66 -0.59
N ARG A 119 -8.96 9.01 -0.17
CA ARG A 119 -8.17 9.34 1.04
C ARG A 119 -7.14 10.46 0.83
N GLY A 120 -7.02 11.03 -0.37
CA GLY A 120 -6.07 12.10 -0.66
C GLY A 120 -4.60 11.67 -0.66
N MET A 121 -4.31 10.36 -0.70
CA MET A 121 -2.94 9.84 -0.82
C MET A 121 -2.35 10.11 -2.22
N PHE A 122 -3.21 10.16 -3.24
CA PHE A 122 -2.80 10.52 -4.60
C PHE A 122 -3.14 12.00 -4.92
N PRO A 123 -2.20 12.78 -5.49
CA PRO A 123 -0.80 12.45 -5.77
C PRO A 123 0.08 12.43 -4.50
N PRO A 124 1.05 11.51 -4.37
CA PRO A 124 1.87 11.35 -3.15
C PRO A 124 2.55 12.62 -2.68
N ARG A 125 2.96 13.50 -3.61
CA ARG A 125 3.57 14.80 -3.27
C ARG A 125 2.68 15.63 -2.34
N LYS A 126 1.37 15.62 -2.54
CA LYS A 126 0.44 16.36 -1.67
C LYS A 126 0.37 15.75 -0.28
N TYR A 127 0.37 14.43 -0.18
CA TYR A 127 0.37 13.74 1.10
C TYR A 127 1.57 14.12 1.99
N PHE A 128 2.78 14.17 1.43
CA PHE A 128 3.97 14.56 2.21
C PHE A 128 4.12 16.06 2.47
N THR A 129 3.45 16.90 1.66
CA THR A 129 3.50 18.37 1.81
C THR A 129 2.44 18.88 2.77
N ASN A 130 1.26 18.27 2.73
CA ASN A 130 0.10 18.61 3.54
C ASN A 130 0.02 17.68 4.75
N GLY A 131 1.10 17.60 5.55
CA GLY A 131 0.97 17.01 6.89
C GLY A 131 -0.05 17.85 7.66
N THR A 132 -1.30 17.38 7.70
CA THR A 132 -2.36 17.91 8.55
C THR A 132 -2.02 17.72 10.02
#